data_AF-A0A132T8V8-F1
#
_entry.id   AF-A0A132T8V8-F1
#
_cell.length_a   1.000
_cell.length_b   1.000
_cell.length_c   1.000
_cell.angle_alpha   90.00
_cell.angle_beta   90.00
_cell.angle_gamma   90.00
#
_symmetry.space_group_name_H-M   'P 1'
#
loop_
_entity.id
_entity.type
_entity.pdbx_description
1 polymer ?
#
loop_
_entity_poly.entity_id
_entity_poly.type
_entity_poly.pdbx_seq_one_letter_code
_entity_poly.pdbx_strand_id
1 'polypeptide(L)'
;MMTNPTNAVPDELAAGRSAFLRLCAALAAGSEEGRTNVLAELLCLHPAAWQLTLTAAAREHVAALGVMTGLDPADLCGFLERQAMDALDTAGQANDRLTGD
;
A
#
# COMPACT_ATOMS: atom_id res chain seq x y z
N MET A 1 1.79 30.08 -1.31
CA MET A 1 1.83 28.61 -1.32
C MET A 1 0.57 28.13 -0.62
N MET A 2 -0.51 27.90 -1.36
CA MET A 2 -1.78 27.43 -0.78
C MET A 2 -1.66 25.92 -0.56
N THR A 3 -1.60 25.50 0.70
CA THR A 3 -1.74 24.09 1.08
C THR A 3 -3.15 23.64 0.72
N ASN A 4 -3.28 22.74 -0.26
CA ASN A 4 -4.56 22.16 -0.63
C ASN A 4 -5.17 21.46 0.60
N PRO A 5 -6.31 21.94 1.15
CA PRO A 5 -6.85 21.44 2.43
C PRO A 5 -7.53 20.05 2.32
N THR A 6 -7.39 19.35 1.20
CA THR A 6 -8.09 18.10 0.86
C THR A 6 -7.29 16.82 1.10
N ASN A 7 -6.03 16.90 1.55
CA ASN A 7 -5.16 15.73 1.75
C ASN A 7 -4.95 15.32 3.22
N ALA A 8 -5.62 15.97 4.17
CA ALA A 8 -5.56 15.52 5.56
C ALA A 8 -6.32 14.20 5.68
N VAL A 9 -5.60 13.11 5.93
CA VAL A 9 -6.19 11.80 6.18
C VAL A 9 -6.97 11.87 7.49
N PRO A 10 -8.27 11.49 7.51
CA PRO A 10 -9.07 11.45 8.73
C PRO A 10 -8.38 10.64 9.84
N ASP A 11 -8.52 11.07 11.09
CA ASP A 11 -7.82 10.43 12.23
C ASP A 11 -8.19 8.95 12.40
N GLU A 12 -9.43 8.57 12.06
CA GLU A 12 -9.88 7.18 12.01
C GLU A 12 -9.08 6.28 11.05
N LEU A 13 -8.33 6.88 10.12
CA LEU A 13 -7.52 6.22 9.11
C LEU A 13 -6.02 6.22 9.46
N ALA A 14 -5.62 6.82 10.59
CA ALA A 14 -4.22 6.95 11.01
C ALA A 14 -3.50 5.61 11.26
N ALA A 15 -4.24 4.58 11.66
CA ALA A 15 -3.69 3.23 11.84
C ALA A 15 -3.13 2.66 10.52
N GLY A 16 -3.79 2.93 9.39
CA GLY A 16 -3.32 2.53 8.06
C GLY A 16 -2.04 3.21 7.63
N ARG A 17 -1.90 4.50 7.90
CA ARG A 17 -0.65 5.24 7.71
C ARG A 17 0.49 4.61 8.53
N SER A 18 0.24 4.36 9.81
CA SER A 18 1.28 3.78 10.69
C SER A 18 1.75 2.42 10.20
N ALA A 19 0.84 1.55 9.79
CA ALA A 19 1.18 0.22 9.27
C ALA A 19 1.96 0.30 7.95
N PHE A 20 1.54 1.17 7.03
CA PHE A 20 2.23 1.40 5.76
C PHE A 20 3.66 1.93 5.98
N LEU A 21 3.85 2.93 6.85
CA LEU A 21 5.17 3.48 7.16
C LEU A 21 6.09 2.45 7.82
N ARG A 22 5.56 1.60 8.71
CA ARG A 22 6.33 0.48 9.29
C ARG A 22 6.76 -0.53 8.23
N LEU A 23 5.88 -0.86 7.28
CA LEU A 23 6.23 -1.73 6.16
C LEU A 23 7.31 -1.11 5.27
N CYS A 24 7.20 0.19 4.94
CA CYS A 24 8.22 0.92 4.18
C CYS A 24 9.57 0.94 4.92
N ALA A 25 9.57 1.17 6.23
CA ALA A 25 10.79 1.14 7.03
C ALA A 25 11.46 -0.24 7.01
N ALA A 26 10.68 -1.32 7.13
CA ALA A 26 11.19 -2.69 7.04
C ALA A 26 11.76 -2.99 5.65
N LEU A 27 11.10 -2.55 4.57
CA LEU A 27 11.60 -2.67 3.20
C LEU A 27 12.91 -1.90 2.99
N ALA A 28 12.98 -0.65 3.44
CA ALA A 28 14.17 0.19 3.34
C ALA A 28 15.36 -0.39 4.12
N ALA A 29 15.08 -1.03 5.26
CA ALA A 29 16.09 -1.71 6.07
C ALA A 29 16.47 -3.11 5.55
N GLY A 30 15.78 -3.63 4.53
CA GLY A 30 15.97 -5.01 4.06
C GLY A 30 15.58 -6.08 5.09
N SER A 31 14.75 -5.73 6.08
CA SER A 31 14.38 -6.62 7.20
C SER A 31 13.21 -7.50 6.82
N GLU A 32 13.48 -8.78 6.50
CA GLU A 32 12.44 -9.75 6.19
C GLU A 32 11.53 -10.01 7.40
N GLU A 33 12.10 -10.18 8.58
CA GLU A 33 11.36 -10.33 9.84
C GLU A 33 10.43 -9.15 10.11
N GLY A 34 10.93 -7.91 9.91
CA GLY A 34 10.13 -6.70 10.06
C GLY A 34 8.91 -6.66 9.13
N ARG A 35 9.09 -7.10 7.86
CA ARG A 35 7.97 -7.22 6.91
C ARG A 35 6.95 -8.25 7.37
N THR A 36 7.41 -9.44 7.75
CA THR A 36 6.54 -10.53 8.21
C THR A 36 5.73 -10.14 9.44
N ASN A 37 6.34 -9.47 10.42
CA ASN A 37 5.66 -9.04 11.64
C ASN A 37 4.56 -8.01 11.34
N VAL A 38 4.85 -7.01 10.51
CA VAL A 38 3.84 -6.01 10.11
C VAL A 38 2.68 -6.68 9.38
N LEU A 39 2.96 -7.59 8.44
CA LEU A 39 1.91 -8.31 7.70
C LEU A 39 1.10 -9.25 8.60
N ALA A 40 1.71 -9.89 9.59
CA ALA A 40 1.01 -10.76 10.54
C ALA A 40 0.05 -9.98 11.45
N GLU A 41 0.49 -8.85 12.01
CA GLU A 41 -0.37 -7.95 12.82
C GLU A 41 -1.61 -7.52 12.03
N LEU A 42 -1.37 -7.19 10.77
CA LEU A 42 -2.35 -6.75 9.79
C LEU A 42 -3.39 -7.84 9.47
N LEU A 43 -2.96 -9.11 9.32
CA LEU A 43 -3.84 -10.27 9.09
C LEU A 43 -4.76 -10.60 10.27
N CYS A 44 -4.43 -10.15 11.49
CA CYS A 44 -5.26 -10.35 12.67
C CYS A 44 -6.47 -9.39 12.76
N LEU A 45 -6.56 -8.40 11.88
CA LEU A 45 -7.65 -7.41 11.89
C LEU A 45 -8.94 -7.98 11.27
N HIS A 46 -10.09 -7.49 11.76
CA HIS A 46 -11.37 -7.74 11.10
C HIS A 46 -11.38 -7.16 9.68
N PRO A 47 -12.00 -7.81 8.67
CA PRO A 47 -11.96 -7.34 7.27
C PRO A 47 -12.42 -5.89 7.06
N ALA A 48 -13.39 -5.40 7.85
CA ALA A 48 -13.81 -4.00 7.77
C ALA A 48 -12.69 -3.03 8.20
N ALA A 49 -11.90 -3.38 9.23
CA ALA A 49 -10.75 -2.59 9.64
C ALA A 49 -9.63 -2.65 8.58
N TRP A 50 -9.50 -3.79 7.89
CA TRP A 50 -8.58 -3.96 6.77
C TRP A 50 -8.87 -2.98 5.63
N GLN A 51 -10.14 -2.86 5.23
CA GLN A 51 -10.55 -1.96 4.14
C GLN A 51 -10.26 -0.49 4.45
N LEU A 52 -10.53 -0.05 5.69
CA LEU A 52 -10.22 1.31 6.12
C LEU A 52 -8.71 1.58 6.13
N THR A 53 -7.95 0.65 6.70
CA THR A 53 -6.48 0.71 6.80
C THR A 53 -5.82 0.78 5.41
N LEU A 54 -6.24 -0.07 4.48
CA LEU A 54 -5.73 -0.07 3.10
C LEU A 54 -6.12 1.20 2.33
N THR A 55 -7.35 1.69 2.51
CA THR A 55 -7.82 2.92 1.84
C THR A 55 -6.99 4.13 2.27
N ALA A 56 -6.64 4.21 3.56
CA ALA A 56 -5.77 5.26 4.09
C ALA A 56 -4.39 5.26 3.40
N ALA A 57 -3.74 4.09 3.39
CA ALA A 57 -2.41 3.90 2.81
C ALA A 57 -2.41 4.18 1.29
N ALA A 58 -3.44 3.70 0.58
CA ALA A 58 -3.57 3.91 -0.86
C ALA A 58 -3.72 5.39 -1.22
N ARG A 59 -4.52 6.17 -0.48
CA ARG A 59 -4.68 7.61 -0.74
C ARG A 59 -3.36 8.38 -0.62
N GLU A 60 -2.56 8.07 0.39
CA GLU A 60 -1.25 8.70 0.59
C GLU A 60 -0.26 8.30 -0.50
N HIS A 61 -0.23 7.00 -0.84
CA HIS A 61 0.64 6.50 -1.89
C HIS A 61 0.33 7.16 -3.24
N VAL A 62 -0.95 7.21 -3.63
CA VAL A 62 -1.40 7.85 -4.89
C VAL A 62 -1.04 9.34 -4.90
N ALA A 63 -1.27 10.06 -3.80
CA ALA A 63 -0.92 11.47 -3.71
C ALA A 63 0.59 11.70 -3.86
N ALA A 64 1.42 10.92 -3.16
CA ALA A 64 2.87 10.99 -3.27
C ALA A 64 3.36 10.64 -4.68
N LEU A 65 2.82 9.56 -5.26
CA LEU A 65 3.19 9.10 -6.60
C LEU A 65 2.82 10.12 -7.68
N GLY A 66 1.66 10.76 -7.57
CA GLY A 66 1.27 11.85 -8.48
C GLY A 66 2.25 13.04 -8.42
N VAL A 67 2.70 13.42 -7.22
CA VAL A 67 3.71 14.48 -7.06
C VAL A 67 5.06 14.08 -7.66
N MET A 68 5.50 12.84 -7.45
CA MET A 68 6.80 12.35 -7.92
C MET A 68 6.86 12.16 -9.43
N THR A 69 5.78 11.68 -10.04
CA THR A 69 5.75 11.35 -11.47
C THR A 69 5.26 12.50 -12.34
N GLY A 70 4.47 13.42 -11.79
CA GLY A 70 3.83 14.51 -12.54
C GLY A 70 2.77 14.04 -13.54
N LEU A 71 2.35 12.77 -13.47
CA LEU A 71 1.31 12.20 -14.32
C LEU A 71 -0.04 12.85 -14.02
N ASP A 72 -0.86 12.97 -15.07
CA ASP A 72 -2.26 13.32 -14.87
C ASP A 72 -3.04 12.14 -14.24
N PRO A 73 -4.26 12.38 -13.73
CA PRO A 73 -5.01 11.34 -13.03
C PRO A 73 -5.32 10.09 -13.89
N ALA A 74 -5.50 10.23 -15.20
CA ALA A 74 -5.82 9.11 -16.08
C ALA A 74 -4.60 8.24 -16.32
N ASP A 75 -3.46 8.86 -16.61
CA ASP A 75 -2.18 8.17 -16.79
C ASP A 75 -1.72 7.50 -15.49
N LEU A 76 -1.92 8.17 -14.34
CA LEU A 76 -1.63 7.59 -13.02
C LEU A 76 -2.48 6.36 -12.74
N CYS A 77 -3.77 6.38 -13.11
CA CYS A 77 -4.66 5.24 -12.99
C CYS A 77 -4.17 4.05 -13.84
N GLY A 78 -3.88 4.28 -15.13
CA GLY A 78 -3.37 3.23 -16.02
C GLY A 78 -1.98 2.72 -15.63
N PHE A 79 -1.15 3.54 -14.98
CA PHE A 79 0.10 3.09 -14.38
C PHE A 79 -0.13 2.15 -13.19
N LEU A 80 -0.99 2.53 -12.25
CA LEU A 80 -1.31 1.75 -11.06
C LEU A 80 -2.01 0.43 -11.40
N GLU A 81 -2.92 0.42 -12.38
CA GLU A 81 -3.58 -0.80 -12.85
C GLU A 81 -2.57 -1.82 -13.40
N ARG A 82 -1.58 -1.36 -14.18
CA ARG A 82 -0.50 -2.22 -14.67
C ARG A 82 0.33 -2.79 -13.52
N GLN A 83 0.74 -1.96 -12.56
CA GLN A 83 1.45 -2.44 -11.38
C GLN A 83 0.65 -3.46 -10.57
N ALA A 84 -0.68 -3.28 -10.47
CA ALA A 84 -1.55 -4.21 -9.79
C ALA A 84 -1.61 -5.56 -10.52
N MET A 85 -1.70 -5.58 -11.84
CA MET A 85 -1.65 -6.83 -12.63
C MET A 85 -0.31 -7.55 -12.46
N ASP A 86 0.81 -6.84 -12.60
CA ASP A 86 2.15 -7.43 -12.43
C ASP A 86 2.35 -8.04 -11.03
N ALA A 87 1.79 -7.39 -10.00
CA ALA A 87 1.81 -7.88 -8.63
C ALA A 87 0.96 -9.15 -8.46
N LEU A 88 -0.22 -9.22 -9.09
CA LEU A 88 -1.08 -10.40 -9.08
C LEU A 88 -0.42 -11.58 -9.79
N ASP A 89 0.22 -11.35 -10.94
CA ASP A 89 0.96 -12.39 -11.66
C ASP A 89 2.11 -12.92 -10.81
N THR A 90 2.85 -12.03 -10.14
CA THR A 90 3.93 -12.42 -9.22
C THR A 90 3.41 -13.24 -8.05
N ALA A 91 2.26 -12.86 -7.48
CA ALA A 91 1.63 -13.58 -6.38
C ALA A 91 1.14 -14.97 -6.82
N GLY A 92 0.54 -15.07 -8.02
CA GLY A 92 0.14 -16.35 -8.62
C GLY A 92 1.34 -17.29 -8.78
N GLN A 93 2.42 -16.82 -9.42
CA GLN A 93 3.64 -17.60 -9.58
C GLN A 93 4.27 -18.02 -8.23
N ALA A 94 4.13 -17.20 -7.19
CA ALA A 94 4.61 -17.56 -5.85
C ALA A 94 3.71 -18.62 -5.21
N ASN A 95 2.39 -18.51 -5.39
CA ASN A 95 1.43 -19.52 -4.93
C ASN A 95 1.69 -20.88 -5.60
N ASP A 96 1.86 -20.92 -6.92
CA ASP A 96 2.12 -22.16 -7.67
C ASP A 96 3.40 -22.86 -7.16
N ARG A 97 4.45 -22.09 -6.90
CA ARG A 97 5.70 -22.58 -6.29
C ARG A 97 5.51 -23.18 -4.90
N LEU A 98 4.57 -22.65 -4.11
CA LEU A 98 4.29 -23.12 -2.75
C LEU A 98 3.35 -24.32 -2.73
N THR A 99 2.43 -24.43 -3.70
CA THR A 99 1.45 -25.53 -3.80
C THR A 99 1.94 -26.72 -4.62
N GLY A 100 2.97 -26.54 -5.45
CA GLY A 100 3.63 -27.63 -6.18
C GLY A 100 2.92 -28.09 -7.45
N ASP A 101 2.10 -27.22 -8.06
CA ASP A 101 1.50 -27.42 -9.40
C ASP A 101 2.46 -26.99 -10.52
#